data_AF-A0A1H5WV96-F1
#
_entry.id   AF-A0A1H5WV96-F1
#
_cell.length_a   1.000
_cell.length_b   1.000
_cell.length_c   1.000
_cell.angle_alpha   90.00
_cell.angle_beta   90.00
_cell.angle_gamma   90.00
#
_symmetry.space_group_name_H-M   'P 1'
#
loop_
_entity.id
_entity.type
_entity.pdbx_description
1 polymer ?
#
loop_
_entity_poly.entity_id
_entity_poly.type
_entity_poly.pdbx_seq_one_letter_code
_entity_poly.pdbx_strand_id
1 'polypeptide(L)'
;MNLCFRNLRADEIEVRVQSINKGGAQLLLYKDARADMNILDDAVGPLGWKKEYKRDNANCIVSILDKDTGEWISKEDTGTASNSQAEKGLASDSFKRACVNWGIGRALYDAPNIFITKDKLPTFKQEANGKFASYERFKIANVVYSEDNKSIIEVSINIISNYRVVSTVVFKQSKAAVSNVQPLPSTTPTINTNTRNMNATPVHVEESQSTPRSNPTPVNADVMDDEDIILFGPCKGSTFGEIKNTDRFNTLMNWVKGQSYGYGGEKDEQLKKLKALA
;
A
#
# COMPACT_ATOMS: atom_id res chain seq x y z
N MET A 1 -22.11 -15.32 2.97
CA MET A 1 -21.41 -15.09 1.69
C MET A 1 -20.16 -15.96 1.64
N ASN A 2 -19.85 -16.63 0.52
CA ASN A 2 -18.57 -17.33 0.36
C ASN A 2 -17.52 -16.35 -0.19
N LEU A 3 -16.78 -15.68 0.69
CA LEU A 3 -15.72 -14.73 0.31
C LEU A 3 -14.45 -15.50 -0.07
N CYS A 4 -14.14 -15.54 -1.37
CA CYS A 4 -12.93 -16.18 -1.90
C CYS A 4 -12.14 -15.15 -2.71
N PHE A 5 -10.86 -14.96 -2.37
CA PHE A 5 -9.95 -14.13 -3.14
C PHE A 5 -9.11 -15.01 -4.05
N ARG A 6 -8.99 -14.62 -5.33
CA ARG A 6 -8.07 -15.28 -6.25
C ARG A 6 -6.61 -15.04 -5.85
N ASN A 7 -5.74 -15.91 -6.34
CA ASN A 7 -4.30 -15.75 -6.22
C ASN A 7 -3.77 -14.56 -7.05
N LEU A 8 -2.59 -14.07 -6.66
CA LEU A 8 -1.85 -13.07 -7.43
C LEU A 8 -1.35 -13.72 -8.72
N ARG A 9 -1.49 -13.01 -9.83
CA ARG A 9 -0.88 -13.41 -11.09
C ARG A 9 0.60 -13.03 -11.12
N ALA A 10 1.36 -13.65 -12.02
CA ALA A 10 2.78 -13.36 -12.20
C ALA A 10 3.05 -11.86 -12.49
N ASP A 11 2.17 -11.19 -13.23
CA ASP A 11 2.27 -9.76 -13.56
C ASP A 11 1.93 -8.83 -12.38
N GLU A 12 1.27 -9.33 -11.34
CA GLU A 12 0.90 -8.58 -10.13
C GLU A 12 1.94 -8.71 -9.00
N ILE A 13 2.96 -9.57 -9.19
CA ILE A 13 4.04 -9.80 -8.23
C ILE A 13 5.31 -9.08 -8.72
N GLU A 14 5.75 -8.10 -7.92
CA GLU A 14 7.00 -7.39 -8.12
C GLU A 14 8.14 -8.03 -7.32
N VAL A 15 9.37 -7.86 -7.81
CA VAL A 15 10.57 -8.42 -7.20
C VAL A 15 11.53 -7.28 -6.85
N ARG A 16 11.84 -7.13 -5.55
CA ARG A 16 12.82 -6.16 -5.06
C ARG A 16 14.08 -6.86 -4.57
N VAL A 17 15.21 -6.19 -4.71
CA VAL A 17 16.43 -6.57 -4.01
C VAL A 17 16.29 -6.16 -2.55
N GLN A 18 16.33 -7.12 -1.63
CA GLN A 18 16.31 -6.86 -0.19
C GLN A 18 17.71 -6.51 0.31
N SER A 19 18.72 -7.28 -0.10
CA SER A 19 20.11 -7.07 0.28
C SER A 19 21.05 -7.66 -0.78
N ILE A 20 22.27 -7.13 -0.83
CA ILE A 20 23.35 -7.64 -1.68
C ILE A 20 24.58 -7.84 -0.80
N ASN A 21 25.22 -9.00 -0.92
CA ASN A 21 26.45 -9.35 -0.24
C ASN A 21 27.47 -9.93 -1.22
N LYS A 22 28.66 -10.31 -0.74
CA LYS A 22 29.74 -10.88 -1.57
C LYS A 22 29.32 -12.14 -2.35
N GLY A 23 28.31 -12.88 -1.88
CA GLY A 23 27.81 -14.09 -2.51
C GLY A 23 26.75 -13.84 -3.59
N GLY A 24 26.01 -12.73 -3.52
CA GLY A 24 24.89 -12.48 -4.43
C GLY A 24 23.84 -11.53 -3.87
N ALA A 25 22.64 -11.62 -4.43
CA ALA A 25 21.49 -10.78 -4.07
C ALA A 25 20.35 -11.61 -3.46
N GLN A 26 19.84 -11.17 -2.31
CA GLN A 26 18.59 -11.66 -1.75
C GLN A 26 17.43 -10.85 -2.34
N LEU A 27 16.45 -11.55 -2.88
CA LEU A 27 15.24 -10.93 -3.45
C LEU A 27 14.04 -11.13 -2.52
N LEU A 28 13.09 -10.20 -2.58
CA LEU A 28 11.80 -10.30 -1.92
C LEU A 28 10.68 -10.06 -2.92
N LEU A 29 9.64 -10.87 -2.83
CA LEU A 29 8.41 -10.69 -3.57
C LEU A 29 7.50 -9.71 -2.84
N TYR A 30 6.86 -8.81 -3.58
CA TYR A 30 5.86 -7.91 -3.05
C TYR A 30 4.82 -7.62 -4.14
N LYS A 31 3.74 -6.91 -3.77
CA LYS A 31 2.72 -6.48 -4.70
C LYS A 31 2.48 -4.98 -4.59
N ASP A 32 1.95 -4.41 -5.66
CA ASP A 32 1.46 -3.04 -5.65
C ASP A 32 0.03 -2.97 -5.06
N ALA A 33 -0.43 -1.77 -4.75
CA ALA A 33 -1.78 -1.58 -4.23
C ALA A 33 -2.88 -1.83 -5.27
N ARG A 34 -2.56 -1.83 -6.57
CA ARG A 34 -3.55 -2.06 -7.64
C ARG A 34 -3.94 -3.53 -7.70
N ALA A 35 -2.99 -4.43 -7.43
CA ALA A 35 -3.28 -5.86 -7.30
C ALA A 35 -4.34 -6.10 -6.21
N ASP A 36 -4.23 -5.43 -5.05
CA ASP A 36 -5.25 -5.51 -3.99
C ASP A 36 -6.61 -4.97 -4.45
N MET A 37 -6.64 -3.81 -5.12
CA MET A 37 -7.88 -3.23 -5.65
C MET A 37 -8.56 -4.14 -6.67
N ASN A 38 -7.80 -4.67 -7.63
CA ASN A 38 -8.32 -5.58 -8.64
C ASN A 38 -8.89 -6.86 -8.00
N ILE A 39 -8.21 -7.42 -6.99
CA ILE A 39 -8.68 -8.63 -6.30
C ILE A 39 -9.96 -8.35 -5.50
N LEU A 40 -10.08 -7.18 -4.88
CA LEU A 40 -11.30 -6.75 -4.19
C LEU A 40 -12.45 -6.55 -5.19
N ASP A 41 -12.19 -5.86 -6.31
CA ASP A 41 -13.16 -5.65 -7.38
C ASP A 41 -13.64 -7.00 -7.97
N ASP A 42 -12.71 -7.93 -8.22
CA ASP A 42 -13.03 -9.26 -8.74
C ASP A 42 -13.87 -10.08 -7.76
N ALA A 43 -13.63 -9.93 -6.45
CA ALA A 43 -14.30 -10.74 -5.41
C ALA A 43 -15.68 -10.20 -5.01
N VAL A 44 -15.81 -8.88 -4.86
CA VAL A 44 -17.03 -8.26 -4.29
C VAL A 44 -17.60 -7.13 -5.13
N GLY A 45 -16.94 -6.76 -6.24
CA GLY A 45 -17.29 -5.63 -7.07
C GLY A 45 -16.80 -4.29 -6.49
N PRO A 46 -16.68 -3.24 -7.32
CA PRO A 46 -16.13 -1.94 -6.89
C PRO A 46 -16.98 -1.22 -5.84
N LEU A 47 -18.25 -1.58 -5.69
CA LEU A 47 -19.14 -1.07 -4.63
C LEU A 47 -19.22 -1.99 -3.41
N GLY A 48 -18.65 -3.20 -3.49
CA GLY A 48 -18.68 -4.19 -2.41
C GLY A 48 -17.56 -4.04 -1.38
N TRP A 49 -16.65 -3.09 -1.59
CA TRP A 49 -15.58 -2.77 -0.66
C TRP A 49 -15.38 -1.25 -0.55
N LYS A 50 -14.82 -0.82 0.58
CA LYS A 50 -14.36 0.54 0.79
C LYS A 50 -13.06 0.55 1.58
N LYS A 51 -12.35 1.67 1.52
CA LYS A 51 -11.20 1.92 2.39
C LYS A 51 -11.26 3.30 3.02
N GLU A 52 -10.79 3.37 4.25
CA GLU A 52 -10.75 4.59 5.05
C GLU A 52 -9.35 4.75 5.64
N TYR A 53 -8.83 5.99 5.67
CA TYR A 53 -7.53 6.28 6.27
C TYR A 53 -7.73 7.08 7.56
N LYS A 54 -7.24 6.53 8.67
CA LYS A 54 -7.17 7.25 9.95
C LYS A 54 -5.82 7.95 10.04
N ARG A 55 -5.81 9.29 9.93
CA ARG A 55 -4.56 10.06 9.93
C ARG A 55 -3.84 10.03 11.27
N ASP A 56 -4.58 9.91 12.37
CA ASP A 56 -4.02 10.00 13.72
C ASP A 56 -3.13 8.81 14.08
N ASN A 57 -3.41 7.63 13.52
CA ASN A 57 -2.68 6.40 13.81
C ASN A 57 -1.98 5.80 12.57
N ALA A 58 -1.99 6.49 11.43
CA ALA A 58 -1.42 6.03 10.17
C ALA A 58 -2.04 4.73 9.61
N ASN A 59 -3.24 4.35 10.08
CA ASN A 59 -3.86 3.09 9.70
C ASN A 59 -4.77 3.23 8.48
N CYS A 60 -4.90 2.11 7.77
CA CYS A 60 -5.93 1.93 6.75
C CYS A 60 -6.92 0.87 7.25
N ILE A 61 -8.21 1.18 7.10
CA ILE A 61 -9.30 0.25 7.29
C ILE A 61 -9.81 -0.16 5.93
N VAL A 62 -9.92 -1.46 5.69
CA VAL A 62 -10.57 -2.03 4.51
C VAL A 62 -11.81 -2.76 4.97
N SER A 63 -12.96 -2.33 4.45
CA SER A 63 -14.26 -2.90 4.78
C SER A 63 -14.88 -3.58 3.56
N ILE A 64 -15.52 -4.72 3.79
CA ILE A 64 -16.26 -5.48 2.78
C ILE A 64 -17.71 -5.59 3.25
N LEU A 65 -18.65 -5.36 2.33
CA LEU A 65 -20.07 -5.49 2.62
C LEU A 65 -20.45 -6.97 2.68
N ASP A 66 -20.95 -7.41 3.84
CA ASP A 66 -21.60 -8.69 3.93
C ASP A 66 -23.01 -8.57 3.35
N LYS A 67 -23.25 -9.21 2.21
CA LYS A 67 -24.54 -9.14 1.50
C LYS A 67 -25.66 -9.85 2.24
N ASP A 68 -25.35 -10.76 3.16
CA ASP A 68 -26.37 -11.51 3.90
C ASP A 68 -26.91 -10.68 5.07
N THR A 69 -26.06 -9.89 5.72
CA THR A 69 -26.44 -9.05 6.88
C THR A 69 -26.65 -7.58 6.52
N GLY A 70 -26.08 -7.12 5.40
CA GLY A 70 -26.05 -5.70 5.02
C GLY A 70 -25.01 -4.87 5.78
N GLU A 71 -24.12 -5.51 6.55
CA GLU A 71 -23.15 -4.83 7.41
C GLU A 71 -21.75 -4.72 6.77
N TRP A 72 -21.03 -3.65 7.12
CA TRP A 72 -19.63 -3.48 6.71
C TRP A 72 -18.68 -4.14 7.71
N ILE A 73 -18.10 -5.28 7.33
CA ILE A 73 -17.07 -5.94 8.12
C ILE A 73 -15.72 -5.30 7.81
N SER A 74 -14.97 -4.89 8.83
CA SER A 74 -13.79 -4.03 8.69
C SER A 74 -12.53 -4.69 9.25
N LYS A 75 -11.39 -4.52 8.56
CA LYS A 75 -10.06 -4.92 9.05
C LYS A 75 -9.09 -3.76 8.91
N GLU A 76 -8.28 -3.54 9.94
CA GLU A 76 -7.35 -2.41 10.06
C GLU A 76 -5.91 -2.91 10.11
N ASP A 77 -4.98 -2.17 9.51
CA ASP A 77 -3.54 -2.36 9.74
C ASP A 77 -2.78 -1.03 9.58
N THR A 78 -1.56 -0.98 10.12
CA THR A 78 -0.68 0.18 10.08
C THR A 78 0.38 0.02 9.00
N GLY A 79 0.82 1.13 8.42
CA GLY A 79 1.85 1.15 7.38
C GLY A 79 3.18 1.68 7.90
N THR A 80 4.22 1.56 7.09
CA THR A 80 5.50 2.24 7.33
C THR A 80 5.72 3.35 6.31
N ALA A 81 6.13 4.53 6.78
CA ALA A 81 6.45 5.66 5.90
C ALA A 81 7.63 5.34 4.98
N SER A 82 7.56 5.83 3.73
CA SER A 82 8.68 5.69 2.78
C SER A 82 9.69 6.85 2.90
N ASN A 83 10.92 6.63 2.44
CA ASN A 83 11.98 7.64 2.50
C ASN A 83 11.82 8.79 1.48
N SER A 84 11.08 8.59 0.39
CA SER A 84 10.94 9.58 -0.69
C SER A 84 9.61 10.35 -0.64
N GLN A 85 8.51 9.65 -0.33
CA GLN A 85 7.16 10.23 -0.19
C GLN A 85 6.48 9.60 1.02
N ALA A 86 6.84 10.07 2.22
CA ALA A 86 6.47 9.46 3.49
C ALA A 86 4.98 9.16 3.60
N GLU A 87 4.12 10.15 3.38
CA GLU A 87 2.66 10.02 3.50
C GLU A 87 2.04 9.05 2.48
N LYS A 88 2.47 9.13 1.22
CA LYS A 88 1.97 8.26 0.15
C LYS A 88 2.43 6.82 0.34
N GLY A 89 3.68 6.64 0.78
CA GLY A 89 4.23 5.34 1.13
C GLY A 89 3.47 4.71 2.30
N LEU A 90 3.23 5.50 3.35
CA LEU A 90 2.48 5.10 4.53
C LEU A 90 1.06 4.64 4.19
N ALA A 91 0.31 5.44 3.44
CA ALA A 91 -1.06 5.11 3.03
C ALA A 91 -1.12 3.85 2.14
N SER A 92 -0.17 3.71 1.20
CA SER A 92 -0.14 2.54 0.32
C SER A 92 0.26 1.28 1.09
N ASP A 93 1.20 1.38 2.01
CA ASP A 93 1.66 0.26 2.82
C ASP A 93 0.58 -0.21 3.80
N SER A 94 -0.08 0.71 4.51
CA SER A 94 -1.18 0.38 5.42
C SER A 94 -2.35 -0.27 4.70
N PHE A 95 -2.72 0.22 3.51
CA PHE A 95 -3.77 -0.40 2.68
C PHE A 95 -3.41 -1.84 2.29
N LYS A 96 -2.20 -2.07 1.77
CA LYS A 96 -1.76 -3.41 1.38
C LYS A 96 -1.76 -4.37 2.57
N ARG A 97 -1.41 -3.90 3.77
CA ARG A 97 -1.37 -4.70 4.99
C ARG A 97 -2.78 -5.00 5.52
N ALA A 98 -3.70 -4.04 5.49
CA ALA A 98 -5.10 -4.28 5.81
C ALA A 98 -5.73 -5.34 4.87
N CYS A 99 -5.35 -5.36 3.59
CA CYS A 99 -5.77 -6.40 2.64
C CYS A 99 -5.20 -7.79 2.98
N VAL A 100 -4.00 -7.88 3.57
CA VAL A 100 -3.43 -9.15 4.07
C VAL A 100 -4.31 -9.73 5.19
N ASN A 101 -4.92 -8.89 6.03
CA ASN A 101 -5.86 -9.35 7.06
C ASN A 101 -7.11 -10.00 6.47
N TRP A 102 -7.48 -9.66 5.23
CA TRP A 102 -8.53 -10.34 4.46
C TRP A 102 -8.10 -11.64 3.81
N GLY A 103 -6.80 -11.87 3.61
CA GLY A 103 -6.27 -13.05 2.92
C GLY A 103 -5.48 -12.71 1.66
N ILE A 104 -5.57 -11.47 1.18
CA ILE A 104 -4.98 -11.06 -0.09
C ILE A 104 -3.46 -10.98 0.02
N GLY A 105 -2.76 -11.75 -0.82
CA GLY A 105 -1.30 -11.74 -0.88
C GLY A 105 -0.57 -12.40 0.29
N ARG A 106 -1.27 -13.16 1.15
CA ARG A 106 -0.62 -13.92 2.26
C ARG A 106 0.45 -14.89 1.76
N ALA A 107 0.22 -15.52 0.60
CA ALA A 107 1.15 -16.47 0.00
C ALA A 107 2.54 -15.89 -0.30
N LEU A 108 2.68 -14.55 -0.37
CA LEU A 108 3.98 -13.89 -0.54
C LEU A 108 4.88 -14.02 0.69
N TYR A 109 4.31 -14.19 1.89
CA TYR A 109 5.07 -14.36 3.13
C TYR A 109 5.68 -15.76 3.25
N ASP A 110 5.02 -16.75 2.65
CA ASP A 110 5.45 -18.15 2.66
C ASP A 110 6.22 -18.54 1.38
N ALA A 111 6.54 -17.57 0.53
CA ALA A 111 7.26 -17.80 -0.71
C ALA A 111 8.66 -18.41 -0.46
N PRO A 112 9.19 -19.21 -1.41
CA PRO A 112 10.53 -19.79 -1.28
C PRO A 112 11.59 -18.69 -1.10
N ASN A 113 12.65 -18.98 -0.33
CA ASN A 113 13.77 -18.04 -0.21
C ASN A 113 14.46 -17.87 -1.58
N ILE A 114 14.59 -16.60 -2.02
CA ILE A 114 15.09 -16.25 -3.35
C ILE A 114 16.47 -15.61 -3.22
N PHE A 115 17.51 -16.41 -3.35
CA PHE A 115 18.89 -15.95 -3.40
C PHE A 115 19.50 -16.18 -4.79
N ILE A 116 19.94 -15.11 -5.45
CA ILE A 116 20.61 -15.16 -6.75
C ILE A 116 22.11 -15.00 -6.52
N THR A 117 22.87 -16.03 -6.92
CA THR A 117 24.33 -16.02 -6.80
C THR A 117 24.97 -15.02 -7.77
N LYS A 118 26.10 -14.43 -7.38
CA LYS A 118 26.78 -13.38 -8.16
C LYS A 118 27.15 -13.79 -9.59
N ASP A 119 27.39 -15.07 -9.85
CA ASP A 119 27.72 -15.60 -11.19
C ASP A 119 26.56 -15.45 -12.19
N LYS A 120 25.32 -15.31 -11.69
CA LYS A 120 24.12 -15.08 -12.50
C LYS A 120 23.76 -13.60 -12.68
N LEU A 121 24.57 -12.70 -12.14
CA LEU A 121 24.33 -11.25 -12.15
C LEU A 121 25.43 -10.54 -12.95
N PRO A 122 25.22 -10.28 -14.26
CA PRO A 122 26.24 -9.70 -15.14
C PRO A 122 26.82 -8.37 -14.68
N THR A 123 26.05 -7.54 -13.98
CA THR A 123 26.46 -6.22 -13.49
C THR A 123 26.91 -6.23 -12.03
N PHE A 124 27.04 -7.42 -11.43
CA PHE A 124 27.50 -7.55 -10.04
C PHE A 124 28.93 -7.03 -9.89
N LYS A 125 29.12 -6.07 -9.00
CA LYS A 125 30.43 -5.47 -8.71
C LYS A 125 30.55 -5.03 -7.26
N GLN A 126 31.79 -4.93 -6.81
CA GLN A 126 32.10 -4.18 -5.59
C GLN A 126 32.38 -2.73 -5.99
N GLU A 127 31.69 -1.79 -5.36
CA GLU A 127 31.90 -0.36 -5.56
C GLU A 127 33.11 0.14 -4.75
N ALA A 128 33.62 1.33 -5.07
CA ALA A 128 34.76 1.94 -4.38
C ALA A 128 34.52 2.17 -2.88
N ASN A 129 33.25 2.29 -2.47
CA ASN A 129 32.82 2.40 -1.08
C ASN A 129 32.84 1.06 -0.32
N GLY A 130 33.28 -0.03 -0.96
CA GLY A 130 33.32 -1.38 -0.41
C GLY A 130 31.99 -2.15 -0.45
N LYS A 131 30.87 -1.51 -0.82
CA LYS A 131 29.55 -2.13 -0.93
C LYS A 131 29.42 -2.91 -2.25
N PHE A 132 28.51 -3.88 -2.25
CA PHE A 132 28.18 -4.65 -3.45
C PHE A 132 26.93 -4.08 -4.13
N ALA A 133 26.96 -4.03 -5.46
CA ALA A 133 25.86 -3.53 -6.27
C ALA A 133 25.61 -4.44 -7.47
N SER A 134 24.36 -4.46 -7.92
CA SER A 134 23.87 -5.12 -9.13
C SER A 134 22.69 -4.28 -9.65
N TYR A 135 22.59 -4.14 -10.97
CA TYR A 135 21.59 -3.31 -11.64
C TYR A 135 20.68 -4.13 -12.56
N GLU A 136 20.66 -5.45 -12.38
CA GLU A 136 19.68 -6.32 -13.02
C GLU A 136 18.26 -5.92 -12.60
N ARG A 137 17.31 -6.09 -13.52
CA ARG A 137 15.89 -6.06 -13.22
C ARG A 137 15.39 -7.49 -13.08
N PHE A 138 14.47 -7.71 -12.17
CA PHE A 138 13.88 -9.02 -11.91
C PHE A 138 12.39 -8.97 -12.21
N LYS A 139 11.87 -9.99 -12.90
CA LYS A 139 10.44 -10.15 -13.17
C LYS A 139 10.01 -11.58 -12.95
N ILE A 140 8.81 -11.78 -12.41
CA ILE A 140 8.21 -13.10 -12.31
C ILE A 140 7.85 -13.58 -13.70
N ALA A 141 8.39 -14.73 -14.08
CA ALA A 141 8.06 -15.43 -15.31
C ALA A 141 6.88 -16.38 -15.09
N ASN A 142 6.87 -17.07 -13.95
CA ASN A 142 5.82 -18.00 -13.57
C ASN A 142 5.72 -18.11 -12.04
N VAL A 143 4.53 -18.39 -11.53
CA VAL A 143 4.25 -18.67 -10.12
C VAL A 143 3.33 -19.88 -10.03
N VAL A 144 3.65 -20.82 -9.15
CA VAL A 144 2.85 -22.02 -8.91
C VAL A 144 2.44 -22.04 -7.44
N TYR A 145 1.15 -22.24 -7.21
CA TYR A 145 0.54 -22.31 -5.90
C TYR A 145 0.30 -23.77 -5.47
N SER A 146 0.17 -24.00 -4.17
CA SER A 146 -0.28 -25.26 -3.59
C SER A 146 -1.70 -25.63 -4.03
N GLU A 147 -2.09 -26.90 -3.90
CA GLU A 147 -3.43 -27.37 -4.26
C GLU A 147 -4.55 -26.64 -3.51
N ASP A 148 -4.30 -26.21 -2.27
CA ASP A 148 -5.23 -25.43 -1.47
C ASP A 148 -5.17 -23.91 -1.74
N ASN A 149 -4.35 -23.48 -2.71
CA ASN A 149 -4.15 -22.10 -3.13
C ASN A 149 -3.63 -21.14 -2.03
N LYS A 150 -3.05 -21.65 -0.94
CA LYS A 150 -2.60 -20.79 0.18
C LYS A 150 -1.14 -20.38 0.12
N SER A 151 -0.28 -21.19 -0.49
CA SER A 151 1.17 -21.00 -0.47
C SER A 151 1.77 -21.06 -1.87
N ILE A 152 2.84 -20.29 -2.09
CA ILE A 152 3.61 -20.35 -3.32
C ILE A 152 4.64 -21.48 -3.18
N ILE A 153 4.53 -22.50 -4.02
CA ILE A 153 5.43 -23.67 -4.01
C ILE A 153 6.57 -23.55 -5.01
N GLU A 154 6.39 -22.75 -6.07
CA GLU A 154 7.42 -22.51 -7.07
C GLU A 154 7.32 -21.11 -7.67
N VAL A 155 8.48 -20.49 -7.91
CA VAL A 155 8.59 -19.19 -8.59
C VAL A 155 9.70 -19.26 -9.62
N SER A 156 9.42 -18.81 -10.84
CA SER A 156 10.41 -18.59 -11.89
C SER A 156 10.66 -17.10 -12.06
N ILE A 157 11.92 -16.67 -12.04
CA ILE A 157 12.32 -15.27 -12.15
C ILE A 157 13.21 -15.07 -13.37
N ASN A 158 12.83 -14.14 -14.23
CA ASN A 158 13.67 -13.61 -15.29
C ASN A 158 14.63 -12.56 -14.72
N ILE A 159 15.92 -12.80 -14.92
CA ILE A 159 16.98 -11.82 -14.70
C ILE A 159 17.15 -11.06 -16.01
N ILE A 160 16.99 -9.74 -15.94
CA ILE A 160 17.00 -8.85 -17.10
C ILE A 160 18.18 -7.88 -16.95
N SER A 161 19.06 -7.88 -17.95
CA SER A 161 20.17 -6.94 -18.06
C SER A 161 20.18 -6.34 -19.46
N ASN A 162 20.47 -5.05 -19.58
CA ASN A 162 20.46 -4.33 -20.86
C ASN A 162 19.18 -4.59 -21.70
N TYR A 163 18.01 -4.56 -21.04
CA TYR A 163 16.70 -4.80 -21.65
C TYR A 163 16.46 -6.19 -22.25
N ARG A 164 17.32 -7.17 -21.97
CA ARG A 164 17.17 -8.56 -22.43
C ARG A 164 17.15 -9.52 -21.25
N VAL A 165 16.37 -10.60 -21.38
CA VAL A 165 16.41 -11.71 -20.43
C VAL A 165 17.74 -12.44 -20.61
N VAL A 166 18.58 -12.42 -19.57
CA VAL A 166 19.89 -13.08 -19.59
C VAL A 166 19.85 -14.46 -18.97
N SER A 167 18.92 -14.69 -18.04
CA SER A 167 18.72 -15.99 -17.41
C SER A 167 17.33 -16.06 -16.79
N THR A 168 16.82 -17.28 -16.63
CA THR A 168 15.62 -17.58 -15.85
C THR A 168 15.99 -18.58 -14.76
N VAL A 169 15.67 -18.26 -13.51
CA VAL A 169 16.00 -19.10 -12.35
C VAL A 169 14.71 -19.53 -11.68
N VAL A 170 14.64 -20.81 -11.30
CA VAL A 170 13.48 -21.41 -10.64
C VAL A 170 13.79 -21.68 -9.17
N PHE A 171 12.88 -21.29 -8.30
CA PHE A 171 12.93 -21.49 -6.85
C PHE A 171 11.75 -22.33 -6.42
N LYS A 172 12.00 -23.41 -5.70
CA LYS A 172 10.96 -24.28 -5.13
C LYS A 172 11.00 -24.18 -3.61
N GLN A 173 9.83 -24.24 -2.98
CA GLN A 173 9.74 -24.28 -1.52
C GLN A 173 10.34 -25.61 -1.03
N SER A 174 11.29 -25.54 -0.10
CA SER A 174 11.82 -26.76 0.51
C SER A 174 10.81 -27.26 1.55
N LYS A 175 10.55 -28.58 1.56
CA LYS A 175 9.58 -29.25 2.43
C LYS A 175 9.88 -29.12 3.95
N ALA A 176 10.96 -28.43 4.33
CA ALA A 176 11.52 -28.40 5.68
C ALA A 176 11.51 -27.02 6.37
N ALA A 177 10.94 -25.98 5.76
CA ALA A 177 10.97 -24.61 6.31
C ALA A 177 9.59 -24.11 6.76
N VAL A 178 8.90 -24.87 7.61
CA VAL A 178 7.74 -24.39 8.39
C VAL A 178 8.20 -24.22 9.83
N SER A 179 9.04 -23.20 10.12
CA SER A 179 9.25 -22.72 11.51
C SER A 179 10.15 -21.49 11.67
N ASN A 180 10.80 -20.94 10.63
CA ASN A 180 11.62 -19.73 10.80
C ASN A 180 11.38 -18.73 9.66
N VAL A 181 10.23 -18.06 9.68
CA VAL A 181 10.07 -16.78 8.97
C VAL A 181 10.13 -15.69 10.03
N GLN A 182 11.20 -14.89 10.00
CA GLN A 182 11.25 -13.66 10.77
C GLN A 182 10.10 -12.75 10.31
N PRO A 183 9.36 -12.13 11.24
CA PRO A 183 8.39 -11.10 10.87
C PRO A 183 9.07 -10.03 10.03
N LEU A 184 8.39 -9.55 8.99
CA LEU A 184 8.72 -8.28 8.35
C LEU A 184 8.99 -7.25 9.48
N PRO A 185 10.13 -6.52 9.49
CA PRO A 185 10.56 -5.79 10.68
C PRO A 185 9.49 -4.82 11.16
N SER A 186 8.86 -5.16 12.28
CA SER A 186 8.00 -4.28 13.05
C SER A 186 8.89 -3.46 13.98
N THR A 187 9.21 -2.23 13.61
CA THR A 187 9.76 -1.27 14.57
C THR A 187 8.64 -0.77 15.46
N THR A 188 8.34 -1.52 16.52
CA THR A 188 7.60 -0.99 17.67
C THR A 188 8.61 -0.30 18.61
N PRO A 189 8.43 0.99 18.97
CA PRO A 189 9.27 1.62 19.98
C PRO A 189 9.03 0.94 21.33
N THR A 190 10.08 0.36 21.90
CA THR A 190 10.04 -0.24 23.24
C THR A 190 10.11 0.89 24.27
N ILE A 191 9.05 1.07 25.05
CA ILE A 191 9.08 1.86 26.29
C ILE A 191 9.78 0.99 27.34
N ASN A 192 10.98 1.40 27.74
CA ASN A 192 11.74 0.74 28.81
C ASN A 192 11.17 1.13 30.18
N THR A 193 10.44 0.22 30.83
CA THR A 193 10.21 0.28 32.27
C THR A 193 11.18 -0.66 32.97
N ASN A 194 12.33 -0.10 33.41
CA ASN A 194 13.23 -0.81 34.30
C ASN A 194 12.65 -0.80 35.72
N THR A 195 12.13 -1.94 36.17
CA THR A 195 11.86 -2.22 37.58
C THR A 195 13.16 -2.63 38.27
N ARG A 196 13.65 -1.79 39.20
CA ARG A 196 14.56 -2.21 40.27
C ARG A 196 13.82 -2.08 41.60
N ASN A 197 13.62 -3.22 42.24
CA ASN A 197 13.16 -3.35 43.61
C ASN A 197 14.27 -2.87 44.58
N MET A 198 13.96 -1.90 45.44
CA MET A 198 14.67 -1.66 46.71
C MET A 198 13.64 -1.23 47.76
N ASN A 199 13.77 -1.81 48.95
CA ASN A 199 12.87 -1.72 50.10
C ASN A 199 12.85 -0.34 50.78
N ALA A 200 11.64 0.04 51.21
CA ALA A 200 11.17 0.78 52.40
C ALA A 200 12.06 1.83 53.12
N THR A 201 11.55 3.08 53.20
CA THR A 201 11.05 3.77 54.43
C THR A 201 10.24 5.03 54.04
N PRO A 202 9.28 5.51 54.87
CA PRO A 202 8.19 6.41 54.45
C PRO A 202 8.44 7.89 54.79
N VAL A 203 8.03 8.83 53.93
CA VAL A 203 7.92 10.25 54.29
C VAL A 203 6.76 10.93 53.55
N HIS A 204 5.81 11.43 54.37
CA HIS A 204 4.80 12.49 54.21
C HIS A 204 4.02 12.70 52.91
N VAL A 205 2.70 12.49 53.03
CA VAL A 205 1.66 13.11 52.21
C VAL A 205 1.36 14.48 52.82
N GLU A 206 1.44 15.55 52.01
CA GLU A 206 0.74 16.81 52.26
C GLU A 206 -0.36 16.99 51.22
N GLU A 207 -1.55 17.23 51.75
CA GLU A 207 -2.83 17.38 51.07
C GLU A 207 -2.98 18.84 50.61
N SER A 208 -3.37 19.08 49.35
CA SER A 208 -4.00 20.35 48.99
C SER A 208 -5.21 20.11 48.08
N GLN A 209 -6.37 20.46 48.63
CA GLN A 209 -7.68 20.40 48.01
C GLN A 209 -7.93 21.69 47.21
N SER A 210 -8.49 21.61 46.01
CA SER A 210 -9.39 22.66 45.48
C SER A 210 -10.39 22.13 44.44
N THR A 211 -11.64 22.07 44.91
CA THR A 211 -12.99 22.23 44.29
C THR A 211 -13.33 21.78 42.85
N PRO A 212 -14.51 21.14 42.66
CA PRO A 212 -15.02 20.70 41.37
C PRO A 212 -15.78 21.83 40.63
N ARG A 213 -15.62 21.93 39.31
CA ARG A 213 -16.46 22.79 38.46
C ARG A 213 -17.26 21.94 37.46
N SER A 214 -18.52 22.34 37.35
CA SER A 214 -19.70 21.69 36.75
C SER A 214 -19.62 21.41 35.24
N ASN A 215 -20.18 20.26 34.85
CA ASN A 215 -20.60 19.90 33.48
C ASN A 215 -21.58 20.91 32.88
N PRO A 216 -21.53 21.15 31.56
CA PRO A 216 -22.70 21.47 30.76
C PRO A 216 -23.23 20.22 30.02
N THR A 217 -24.55 20.08 30.06
CA THR A 217 -25.42 19.11 29.39
C THR A 217 -25.38 19.23 27.85
N PRO A 218 -25.84 18.21 27.10
CA PRO A 218 -25.64 18.08 25.66
C PRO A 218 -26.65 18.92 24.86
N VAL A 219 -26.19 19.52 23.77
CA VAL A 219 -27.04 20.22 22.80
C VAL A 219 -27.40 19.21 21.71
N ASN A 220 -28.71 19.04 21.45
CA ASN A 220 -29.26 18.32 20.31
C ASN A 220 -28.73 18.94 18.99
N ALA A 221 -28.30 18.09 18.06
CA ALA A 221 -28.18 18.45 16.65
C ALA A 221 -28.50 17.20 15.80
N ASP A 222 -29.76 17.17 15.39
CA ASP A 222 -30.33 16.75 14.11
C ASP A 222 -29.81 15.54 13.33
N VAL A 223 -30.83 14.80 12.88
CA VAL A 223 -30.87 13.71 11.93
C VAL A 223 -30.32 14.14 10.56
N MET A 224 -29.71 13.16 9.89
CA MET A 224 -29.18 13.08 8.51
C MET A 224 -29.82 14.02 7.47
N ASP A 225 -28.99 14.50 6.53
CA ASP A 225 -29.33 14.50 5.10
C ASP A 225 -28.06 14.57 4.22
N ASP A 226 -28.15 13.88 3.08
CA ASP A 226 -27.14 13.58 2.07
C ASP A 226 -26.44 14.81 1.46
N GLU A 227 -25.25 14.59 0.86
CA GLU A 227 -24.79 15.12 -0.45
C GLU A 227 -23.27 14.85 -0.60
N ASP A 228 -22.92 13.60 -0.95
CA ASP A 228 -21.58 13.23 -1.41
C ASP A 228 -21.32 13.82 -2.82
N ILE A 229 -20.19 14.52 -2.98
CA ILE A 229 -19.68 14.88 -4.32
C ILE A 229 -18.95 13.66 -4.90
N ILE A 230 -19.59 12.96 -5.82
CA ILE A 230 -18.96 11.87 -6.59
C ILE A 230 -18.28 12.44 -7.84
N LEU A 231 -16.94 12.38 -7.89
CA LEU A 231 -16.16 12.72 -9.09
C LEU A 231 -15.80 11.45 -9.88
N PHE A 232 -16.40 11.27 -11.06
CA PHE A 232 -16.01 10.22 -12.00
C PHE A 232 -14.95 10.73 -12.99
N GLY A 233 -13.87 9.96 -13.15
CA GLY A 233 -12.87 10.14 -14.21
C GLY A 233 -13.33 9.57 -15.56
N PRO A 234 -12.68 9.93 -16.68
CA PRO A 234 -13.20 9.65 -18.02
C PRO A 234 -13.15 8.15 -18.37
N CYS A 235 -14.32 7.53 -18.50
CA CYS A 235 -14.49 6.28 -19.24
C CYS A 235 -14.59 6.61 -20.75
N LYS A 236 -13.75 5.98 -21.57
CA LYS A 236 -13.90 6.01 -23.02
C LYS A 236 -15.20 5.29 -23.40
N GLY A 237 -16.08 5.98 -24.13
CA GLY A 237 -17.08 5.30 -24.97
C GLY A 237 -18.56 5.44 -24.61
N SER A 238 -18.96 6.34 -23.71
CA SER A 238 -20.39 6.59 -23.48
C SER A 238 -20.65 8.05 -23.13
N THR A 239 -21.43 8.73 -23.97
CA THR A 239 -21.97 10.08 -23.71
C THR A 239 -22.96 10.00 -22.56
N PHE A 240 -22.59 10.53 -21.40
CA PHE A 240 -23.50 10.65 -20.27
C PHE A 240 -24.24 11.99 -20.31
N GLY A 241 -25.52 11.92 -19.96
CA GLY A 241 -26.53 12.95 -20.15
C GLY A 241 -26.27 14.27 -19.41
N GLU A 242 -26.93 15.29 -19.92
CA GLU A 242 -26.84 16.70 -19.53
C GLU A 242 -26.77 16.92 -18.02
N ILE A 243 -25.61 17.39 -17.54
CA ILE A 243 -25.48 17.96 -16.21
C ILE A 243 -26.26 19.28 -16.22
N LYS A 244 -27.45 19.28 -15.62
CA LYS A 244 -28.25 20.49 -15.46
C LYS A 244 -27.53 21.45 -14.52
N ASN A 245 -27.27 22.63 -15.08
CA ASN A 245 -26.85 23.90 -14.50
C ASN A 245 -27.31 24.09 -13.04
N THR A 246 -26.47 23.70 -12.07
CA THR A 246 -26.65 24.06 -10.66
C THR A 246 -25.73 25.22 -10.31
N ASP A 247 -26.18 26.12 -9.42
CA ASP A 247 -25.40 27.30 -9.00
C ASP A 247 -24.03 26.93 -8.41
N ARG A 248 -23.90 25.71 -7.86
CA ARG A 248 -22.64 25.16 -7.35
C ARG A 248 -21.66 24.78 -8.47
N PHE A 249 -22.13 24.29 -9.61
CA PHE A 249 -21.28 24.06 -10.80
C PHE A 249 -20.74 25.39 -11.34
N ASN A 250 -21.58 26.43 -11.39
CA ASN A 250 -21.15 27.76 -11.81
C ASN A 250 -20.15 28.38 -10.82
N THR A 251 -20.34 28.15 -9.52
CA THR A 251 -19.41 28.58 -8.46
C THR A 251 -18.05 27.89 -8.60
N LEU A 252 -18.04 26.57 -8.85
CA LEU A 252 -16.82 25.81 -9.11
C LEU A 252 -16.12 26.28 -10.38
N MET A 253 -16.86 26.50 -11.47
CA MET A 253 -16.29 26.97 -12.73
C MET A 253 -15.76 28.40 -12.63
N ASN A 254 -16.37 29.27 -11.83
CA ASN A 254 -15.86 30.61 -11.56
C ASN A 254 -14.60 30.57 -10.70
N TRP A 255 -14.50 29.65 -9.74
CA TRP A 255 -13.28 29.41 -8.97
C TRP A 255 -12.14 28.89 -9.86
N VAL A 256 -12.40 27.93 -10.74
CA VAL A 256 -11.42 27.41 -11.71
C VAL A 256 -10.95 28.50 -12.68
N LYS A 257 -11.88 29.33 -13.18
CA LYS A 257 -11.54 30.46 -14.07
C LYS A 257 -10.78 31.59 -13.36
N GLY A 258 -10.91 31.70 -12.03
CA GLY A 258 -10.21 32.68 -11.21
C GLY A 258 -8.78 32.29 -10.82
N GLN A 259 -8.36 31.05 -11.06
CA GLN A 259 -6.99 30.59 -10.80
C GLN A 259 -6.10 30.87 -12.03
N SER A 260 -5.55 32.08 -12.14
CA SER A 260 -4.44 32.33 -13.06
C SER A 260 -3.18 31.67 -12.51
N TYR A 261 -2.89 30.43 -12.92
CA TYR A 261 -1.54 29.87 -12.73
C TYR A 261 -0.59 30.60 -13.67
N GLY A 262 0.14 31.57 -13.12
CA GLY A 262 1.30 32.16 -13.77
C GLY A 262 2.39 31.11 -13.93
N TYR A 263 2.42 30.47 -15.11
CA TYR A 263 3.63 29.90 -15.67
C TYR A 263 4.12 30.85 -16.75
N GLY A 264 5.17 31.60 -16.42
CA GLY A 264 5.85 32.48 -17.35
C GLY A 264 6.43 31.70 -18.53
N GLY A 265 6.18 32.24 -19.73
CA GLY A 265 7.11 32.31 -20.86
C GLY A 265 7.74 31.01 -21.37
N GLU A 266 7.05 30.35 -22.32
CA GLU A 266 7.67 29.77 -23.54
C GLU A 266 6.69 29.05 -24.49
N LYS A 267 5.37 29.01 -24.21
CA LYS A 267 4.39 28.33 -25.09
C LYS A 267 3.46 29.22 -25.93
N ASP A 268 3.52 30.54 -25.77
CA ASP A 268 2.67 31.45 -26.56
C ASP A 268 3.13 31.64 -28.01
N GLU A 269 4.41 31.39 -28.32
CA GLU A 269 4.91 31.51 -29.69
C GLU A 269 4.52 30.29 -30.56
N GLN A 270 4.47 29.10 -29.96
CA GLN A 270 4.03 27.88 -30.64
C GLN A 270 2.52 27.90 -30.91
N LEU A 271 1.73 28.45 -29.98
CA LEU A 271 0.28 28.60 -30.17
C LEU A 271 -0.07 29.67 -31.22
N LYS A 272 0.74 30.73 -31.35
CA LYS A 272 0.63 31.70 -32.45
C LYS A 272 0.99 31.11 -33.81
N LYS A 273 2.02 30.25 -33.89
CA LYS A 273 2.40 29.57 -35.14
C LYS A 273 1.34 28.57 -35.63
N LEU A 274 0.64 27.89 -34.72
CA LEU A 274 -0.42 26.94 -35.06
C LEU A 274 -1.72 27.62 -35.54
N LYS A 275 -2.05 28.82 -35.04
CA LYS A 275 -3.25 29.57 -35.47
C LYS A 275 -3.08 30.31 -36.80
N ALA A 276 -1.85 30.48 -37.30
CA ALA A 276 -1.58 31.07 -38.61
C ALA A 276 -1.62 30.06 -39.77
N LEU A 277 -1.83 28.77 -39.46
CA LEU A 277 -1.88 27.65 -40.41
C LEU A 277 -3.29 27.03 -40.53
N ALA A 278 -4.31 27.69 -39.98
CA ALA A 278 -5.72 27.37 -40.13
C ALA A 278 -6.44 28.58 -40.75
#